data_AF-A0A2V2BY06-F1
#
_entry.id   AF-A0A2V2BY06-F1
#
_cell.length_a   1.000
_cell.length_b   1.000
_cell.length_c   1.000
_cell.angle_alpha   90.00
_cell.angle_beta   90.00
_cell.angle_gamma   90.00
#
_symmetry.space_group_name_H-M   'P 1'
#
loop_
_entity.id
_entity.type
_entity.pdbx_description
1 polymer ?
#
loop_
_entity_poly.entity_id
_entity_poly.type
_entity_poly.pdbx_seq_one_letter_code
_entity_poly.pdbx_strand_id
1 'polypeptide(L)'
;MKSARGGSIRTLGRVCSAAASALAFARVVLARIETVSGAAAFLAFAVALAAAASQCAKPRGYVKSPAEIAYIEGLRKKYAEPARKLGAEEAAGAIRAACGFIARAENAPEGVYDSDEAVALLLGTALVESDLAPRFQSSRGDAIGLFQVEYGTFRDLWDRSIKYKHPKLRAAIIREFGGGRGDIEFEDLQNSDELCAVFARMKYAEFPDKIPRDMAGRASYYKKFYNTKYGAAKESAYIAKKKGALSRRSE
;
A
#
# COMPACT_ATOMS: atom_id res chain seq x y z
N MET A 1 -34.86 -2.52 0.89
CA MET A 1 -34.67 -1.21 1.57
C MET A 1 -33.50 -1.35 2.54
N LYS A 2 -32.34 -0.74 2.25
CA LYS A 2 -31.88 0.59 2.70
C LYS A 2 -31.85 0.74 4.24
N SER A 3 -30.66 0.63 4.83
CA SER A 3 -30.17 1.63 5.77
C SER A 3 -28.66 1.77 5.61
N ALA A 4 -28.23 2.98 5.25
CA ALA A 4 -26.85 3.41 5.14
C ALA A 4 -26.72 4.72 5.90
N ARG A 5 -25.47 5.03 6.31
CA ARG A 5 -24.92 6.33 6.74
C ARG A 5 -24.80 6.54 8.25
N GLY A 6 -23.67 6.09 8.79
CA GLY A 6 -23.06 6.60 10.02
C GLY A 6 -21.62 7.01 9.76
N GLY A 7 -21.40 8.14 9.07
CA GLY A 7 -20.04 8.54 8.71
C GLY A 7 -19.97 9.81 7.87
N SER A 8 -20.56 10.92 8.34
CA SER A 8 -20.36 12.23 7.68
C SER A 8 -20.58 13.45 8.58
N ILE A 9 -20.55 13.32 9.92
CA ILE A 9 -20.84 14.46 10.81
C ILE A 9 -19.56 15.15 11.30
N ARG A 10 -18.41 14.44 11.41
CA ARG A 10 -17.18 15.05 11.96
C ARG A 10 -16.34 15.83 10.95
N THR A 11 -16.52 15.63 9.65
CA THR A 11 -15.76 16.31 8.60
C THR A 11 -16.39 17.64 8.17
N LEU A 12 -17.72 17.79 8.28
CA LEU A 12 -18.40 19.07 7.99
C LEU A 12 -18.06 20.16 9.02
N GLY A 13 -17.88 19.80 10.30
CA GLY A 13 -17.62 20.78 11.36
C GLY A 13 -16.30 21.56 11.21
N ARG A 14 -15.26 20.93 10.63
CA ARG A 14 -13.95 21.60 10.42
C ARG A 14 -13.90 22.46 9.15
N VAL A 15 -14.64 22.10 8.11
CA VAL A 15 -14.72 22.90 6.87
C VAL A 15 -15.53 24.18 7.11
N CYS A 16 -16.58 24.11 7.94
CA CYS A 16 -17.37 25.29 8.31
C CYS A 16 -16.61 26.31 9.17
N SER A 17 -15.67 25.89 10.04
CA SER A 17 -14.92 26.85 10.87
C SER A 17 -13.86 27.63 10.09
N ALA A 18 -13.18 27.00 9.11
CA ALA A 18 -12.18 27.68 8.29
C ALA A 18 -12.81 28.72 7.34
N ALA A 19 -13.96 28.39 6.74
CA ALA A 19 -14.70 29.33 5.90
C ALA A 19 -15.24 30.53 6.69
N ALA A 20 -15.72 30.30 7.92
CA ALA A 20 -16.18 31.37 8.81
C ALA A 20 -15.03 32.30 9.24
N SER A 21 -13.84 31.74 9.56
CA SER A 21 -12.66 32.53 9.91
C SER A 21 -12.09 33.32 8.73
N ALA A 22 -12.12 32.78 7.51
CA ALA A 22 -11.70 33.50 6.31
C ALA A 22 -12.65 34.66 5.97
N LEU A 23 -13.97 34.48 6.12
CA LEU A 23 -14.95 35.55 5.92
C LEU A 23 -14.84 36.66 6.98
N ALA A 24 -14.55 36.30 8.23
CA ALA A 24 -14.34 37.26 9.31
C ALA A 24 -13.07 38.08 9.09
N PHE A 25 -11.96 37.45 8.67
CA PHE A 25 -10.71 38.16 8.35
C PHE A 25 -10.88 39.08 7.14
N ALA A 26 -11.57 38.62 6.07
CA ALA A 26 -11.86 39.45 4.91
C ALA A 26 -12.71 40.68 5.28
N ARG A 27 -13.70 40.53 6.17
CA ARG A 27 -14.50 41.67 6.66
C ARG A 27 -13.67 42.70 7.44
N VAL A 28 -12.72 42.24 8.27
CA VAL A 28 -11.82 43.14 9.02
C VAL A 28 -10.86 43.88 8.10
N VAL A 29 -10.33 43.19 7.06
CA VAL A 29 -9.46 43.81 6.05
C VAL A 29 -10.24 44.83 5.21
N LEU A 30 -11.45 44.50 4.73
CA LEU A 30 -12.28 45.44 3.97
C LEU A 30 -12.73 46.65 4.80
N ALA A 31 -12.97 46.50 6.10
CA ALA A 31 -13.39 47.60 6.96
C ALA A 31 -12.27 48.59 7.32
N ARG A 32 -11.00 48.29 7.00
CA ARG A 32 -9.84 49.17 7.26
C ARG A 32 -9.26 49.83 6.01
N ILE A 33 -9.89 49.65 4.86
CA ILE A 33 -9.41 50.17 3.58
C ILE A 33 -10.37 51.29 3.12
N GLU A 34 -10.21 52.48 3.70
CA GLU A 34 -10.91 53.68 3.22
C GLU A 34 -10.11 54.45 2.15
N THR A 35 -8.87 54.05 1.84
CA THR A 35 -7.95 54.87 1.01
C THR A 35 -7.16 54.13 -0.05
N VAL A 36 -7.45 52.86 -0.35
CA VAL A 36 -6.71 52.11 -1.38
C VAL A 36 -7.56 52.00 -2.63
N SER A 37 -6.99 52.41 -3.77
CA SER A 37 -7.65 52.33 -5.09
C SER A 37 -8.21 50.93 -5.34
N GLY A 38 -9.37 50.86 -6.00
CA GLY A 38 -10.11 49.60 -6.19
C GLY A 38 -9.26 48.44 -6.75
N ALA A 39 -8.21 48.75 -7.52
CA ALA A 39 -7.26 47.77 -8.04
C ALA A 39 -6.44 47.06 -6.95
N ALA A 40 -5.97 47.77 -5.92
CA ALA A 40 -5.15 47.18 -4.86
C ALA A 40 -6.01 46.43 -3.82
N ALA A 41 -7.26 46.83 -3.60
CA ALA A 41 -8.23 46.03 -2.86
C ALA A 41 -8.57 44.72 -3.60
N PHE A 42 -8.71 44.77 -4.93
CA PHE A 42 -8.95 43.59 -5.76
C PHE A 42 -7.75 42.63 -5.76
N LEU A 43 -6.53 43.17 -5.82
CA LEU A 43 -5.30 42.38 -5.75
C LEU A 43 -5.15 41.69 -4.38
N ALA A 44 -5.42 42.40 -3.28
CA ALA A 44 -5.38 41.83 -1.93
C ALA A 44 -6.42 40.71 -1.76
N PHE A 45 -7.63 40.90 -2.29
CA PHE A 45 -8.68 39.88 -2.27
C PHE A 45 -8.33 38.67 -3.14
N ALA A 46 -7.79 38.89 -4.35
CA ALA A 46 -7.36 37.82 -5.24
C ALA A 46 -6.20 36.99 -4.64
N VAL A 47 -5.24 37.63 -3.97
CA VAL A 47 -4.15 36.96 -3.25
C VAL A 47 -4.69 36.14 -2.08
N ALA A 48 -5.64 36.69 -1.30
CA ALA A 48 -6.28 35.97 -0.20
C ALA A 48 -7.09 34.76 -0.71
N LEU A 49 -7.78 34.89 -1.84
CA LEU A 49 -8.52 33.80 -2.48
C LEU A 49 -7.58 32.71 -3.01
N ALA A 50 -6.46 33.09 -3.63
CA ALA A 50 -5.44 32.16 -4.10
C ALA A 50 -4.74 31.44 -2.93
N ALA A 51 -4.48 32.14 -1.83
CA ALA A 51 -3.94 31.54 -0.61
C ALA A 51 -4.93 30.54 0.02
N ALA A 52 -6.22 30.86 0.08
CA ALA A 52 -7.26 29.96 0.55
C ALA A 52 -7.46 28.75 -0.40
N ALA A 53 -7.39 28.95 -1.70
CA ALA A 53 -7.47 27.87 -2.70
C ALA A 53 -6.25 26.93 -2.63
N SER A 54 -5.06 27.44 -2.29
CA SER A 54 -3.87 26.61 -2.07
C SER A 54 -3.97 25.74 -0.80
N GLN A 55 -4.71 26.20 0.22
CA GLN A 55 -5.05 25.43 1.41
C GLN A 55 -6.20 24.43 1.18
N CYS A 56 -6.98 24.61 0.11
CA CYS A 56 -7.94 23.63 -0.41
C CYS A 56 -7.28 22.58 -1.34
N ALA A 57 -5.96 22.55 -1.45
CA ALA A 57 -5.27 21.43 -2.08
C ALA A 57 -5.63 20.15 -1.31
N LYS A 58 -6.21 19.17 -2.03
CA LYS A 58 -6.42 17.80 -1.54
C LYS A 58 -5.18 17.36 -0.76
N PRO A 59 -5.32 16.62 0.36
CA PRO A 59 -4.15 16.14 1.09
C PRO A 59 -3.21 15.50 0.08
N ARG A 60 -2.02 16.08 -0.10
CA ARG A 60 -1.02 15.51 -0.99
C ARG A 60 -0.80 14.08 -0.51
N GLY A 61 -1.09 13.12 -1.37
CA GLY A 61 -0.72 11.72 -1.13
C GLY A 61 0.75 11.68 -0.71
N TYR A 62 1.12 10.65 0.05
CA TYR A 62 2.47 10.49 0.59
C TYR A 62 3.56 10.89 -0.44
N VAL A 63 4.38 11.88 -0.07
CA VAL A 63 5.50 12.39 -0.87
C VAL A 63 6.80 11.94 -0.23
N LYS A 64 7.66 11.30 -1.01
CA LYS A 64 8.98 10.84 -0.57
C LYS A 64 9.91 12.02 -0.34
N SER A 65 10.66 11.99 0.76
CA SER A 65 11.76 12.90 1.05
C SER A 65 12.94 12.64 0.11
N PRO A 66 13.87 13.62 -0.04
CA PRO A 66 15.10 13.41 -0.82
C PRO A 66 15.93 12.22 -0.36
N ALA A 67 16.00 11.95 0.95
CA ALA A 67 16.72 10.80 1.49
C ALA A 67 16.08 9.47 1.09
N GLU A 68 14.75 9.38 1.14
CA GLU A 68 14.01 8.19 0.69
C GLU A 68 14.18 7.97 -0.81
N ILE A 69 14.17 9.03 -1.61
CA ILE A 69 14.45 8.94 -3.06
C ILE A 69 15.85 8.37 -3.30
N ALA A 70 16.88 8.90 -2.62
CA ALA A 70 18.24 8.41 -2.76
C ALA A 70 18.39 6.94 -2.32
N TYR A 71 17.76 6.56 -1.22
CA TYR A 71 17.72 5.18 -0.73
C TYR A 71 17.10 4.24 -1.76
N ILE A 72 15.92 4.59 -2.28
CA ILE A 72 15.19 3.80 -3.29
C ILE A 72 16.00 3.68 -4.58
N GLU A 73 16.66 4.75 -5.04
CA GLU A 73 17.53 4.69 -6.21
C GLU A 73 18.77 3.82 -5.98
N GLY A 74 19.28 3.75 -4.75
CA GLY A 74 20.31 2.79 -4.34
C GLY A 74 19.83 1.35 -4.51
N LEU A 75 18.62 1.03 -4.00
CA LEU A 75 18.02 -0.30 -4.14
C LEU A 75 17.73 -0.65 -5.60
N ARG A 76 17.25 0.31 -6.40
CA ARG A 76 17.02 0.13 -7.83
C ARG A 76 18.27 -0.35 -8.55
N LYS A 77 19.42 0.29 -8.27
CA LYS A 77 20.70 -0.10 -8.86
C LYS A 77 21.16 -1.47 -8.36
N LYS A 78 21.03 -1.72 -7.05
CA LYS A 78 21.49 -2.96 -6.41
C LYS A 78 20.73 -4.20 -6.87
N TYR A 79 19.42 -4.08 -7.11
CA TYR A 79 18.53 -5.19 -7.40
C TYR A 79 17.81 -5.04 -8.75
N ALA A 80 18.43 -4.34 -9.72
CA ALA A 80 17.87 -4.13 -11.06
C ALA A 80 17.56 -5.46 -11.77
N GLU A 81 18.48 -6.42 -11.64
CA GLU A 81 18.35 -7.76 -12.18
C GLU A 81 17.98 -8.77 -11.08
N PRO A 82 17.12 -9.75 -11.36
CA PRO A 82 16.80 -10.79 -10.40
C PRO A 82 18.03 -11.68 -10.16
N ALA A 83 18.47 -11.76 -8.90
CA ALA A 83 19.57 -12.64 -8.51
C ALA A 83 19.21 -14.13 -8.56
N ARG A 84 17.91 -14.45 -8.44
CA ARG A 84 17.38 -15.81 -8.49
C ARG A 84 15.96 -15.84 -9.03
N LYS A 85 15.52 -17.03 -9.45
CA LYS A 85 14.13 -17.35 -9.76
C LYS A 85 13.73 -18.59 -8.98
N LEU A 86 12.66 -18.47 -8.19
CA LEU A 86 12.16 -19.55 -7.34
C LEU A 86 11.36 -20.57 -8.16
N GLY A 87 11.38 -21.81 -7.68
CA GLY A 87 10.39 -22.81 -8.07
C GLY A 87 9.00 -22.49 -7.50
N ALA A 88 7.94 -23.00 -8.11
CA ALA A 88 6.58 -22.77 -7.63
C ALA A 88 6.34 -23.36 -6.23
N GLU A 89 6.93 -24.51 -5.91
CA GLU A 89 6.84 -25.13 -4.58
C GLU A 89 7.65 -24.38 -3.52
N GLU A 90 8.85 -23.91 -3.88
CA GLU A 90 9.67 -23.08 -3.00
C GLU A 90 8.93 -21.79 -2.62
N ALA A 91 8.36 -21.10 -3.61
CA ALA A 91 7.55 -19.91 -3.38
C ALA A 91 6.31 -20.23 -2.53
N ALA A 92 5.62 -21.35 -2.78
CA ALA A 92 4.49 -21.78 -1.97
C ALA A 92 4.90 -22.12 -0.53
N GLY A 93 6.09 -22.68 -0.32
CA GLY A 93 6.67 -22.92 1.00
C GLY A 93 6.88 -21.63 1.78
N ALA A 94 7.54 -20.63 1.19
CA ALA A 94 7.74 -19.32 1.80
C ALA A 94 6.40 -18.62 2.12
N ILE A 95 5.41 -18.76 1.24
CA ILE A 95 4.05 -18.23 1.45
C ILE A 95 3.36 -18.91 2.64
N ARG A 96 3.41 -20.25 2.73
CA ARG A 96 2.84 -20.98 3.87
C ARG A 96 3.51 -20.60 5.18
N ALA A 97 4.84 -20.48 5.18
CA ALA A 97 5.60 -20.03 6.34
C ALA A 97 5.13 -18.65 6.81
N ALA A 98 5.03 -17.69 5.89
CA ALA A 98 4.55 -16.34 6.16
C ALA A 98 3.12 -16.30 6.71
N CYS A 99 2.19 -17.04 6.08
CA CYS A 99 0.80 -17.06 6.54
C CYS A 99 0.67 -17.71 7.93
N GLY A 100 1.36 -18.82 8.17
CA GLY A 100 1.39 -19.48 9.48
C GLY A 100 2.09 -18.63 10.54
N PHE A 101 3.13 -17.88 10.17
CA PHE A 101 3.79 -16.92 11.04
C PHE A 101 2.81 -15.84 11.51
N ILE A 102 2.02 -15.27 10.60
CA ILE A 102 0.99 -14.28 10.96
C ILE A 102 -0.06 -14.91 11.88
N ALA A 103 -0.59 -16.09 11.52
CA ALA A 103 -1.61 -16.77 12.32
C ALA A 103 -1.14 -17.02 13.76
N ARG A 104 0.09 -17.51 13.94
CA ARG A 104 0.68 -17.73 15.27
C ARG A 104 0.90 -16.42 16.04
N ALA A 105 1.45 -15.40 15.39
CA ALA A 105 1.76 -14.13 16.06
C ALA A 105 0.49 -13.40 16.55
N GLU A 106 -0.59 -13.48 15.77
CA GLU A 106 -1.87 -12.86 16.11
C GLU A 106 -2.78 -13.78 16.96
N ASN A 107 -2.39 -15.04 17.19
CA ASN A 107 -3.23 -16.08 17.79
C ASN A 107 -4.59 -16.17 17.08
N ALA A 108 -4.55 -16.15 15.75
CA ALA A 108 -5.74 -16.16 14.91
C ALA A 108 -6.30 -17.59 14.77
N PRO A 109 -7.63 -17.75 14.63
CA PRO A 109 -8.20 -19.03 14.24
C PRO A 109 -7.63 -19.54 12.92
N GLU A 110 -7.59 -20.87 12.79
CA GLU A 110 -7.14 -21.56 11.57
C GLU A 110 -7.94 -21.08 10.34
N GLY A 111 -7.23 -20.86 9.24
CA GLY A 111 -7.81 -20.44 7.96
C GLY A 111 -8.07 -18.94 7.83
N VAL A 112 -7.83 -18.14 8.86
CA VAL A 112 -7.95 -16.67 8.76
C VAL A 112 -6.80 -16.09 7.94
N TYR A 113 -5.56 -16.48 8.23
CA TYR A 113 -4.38 -16.01 7.51
C TYR A 113 -3.78 -17.06 6.58
N ASP A 114 -3.94 -18.34 6.93
CA ASP A 114 -3.19 -19.51 6.44
C ASP A 114 -4.04 -20.53 5.68
N SER A 115 -5.19 -20.10 5.12
CA SER A 115 -5.97 -20.98 4.26
C SER A 115 -5.27 -21.30 2.94
N ASP A 116 -5.63 -22.45 2.36
CA ASP A 116 -5.18 -22.83 1.01
C ASP A 116 -5.54 -21.77 -0.04
N GLU A 117 -6.68 -21.09 0.11
CA GLU A 117 -7.05 -20.00 -0.79
C GLU A 117 -6.10 -18.80 -0.67
N ALA A 118 -5.60 -18.49 0.54
CA ALA A 118 -4.62 -17.43 0.74
C ALA A 118 -3.28 -17.79 0.08
N VAL A 119 -2.81 -19.03 0.26
CA VAL A 119 -1.59 -19.54 -0.39
C VAL A 119 -1.74 -19.50 -1.91
N ALA A 120 -2.87 -19.97 -2.43
CA ALA A 120 -3.17 -20.00 -3.85
C ALA A 120 -3.32 -18.60 -4.46
N LEU A 121 -3.80 -17.61 -3.70
CA LEU A 121 -3.87 -16.21 -4.10
C LEU A 121 -2.46 -15.61 -4.19
N LEU A 122 -1.68 -15.71 -3.11
CA LEU A 122 -0.32 -15.16 -3.04
C LEU A 122 0.59 -15.75 -4.11
N LEU A 123 0.53 -17.07 -4.37
CA LEU A 123 1.33 -17.68 -5.42
C LEU A 123 1.01 -17.08 -6.80
N GLY A 124 -0.28 -16.85 -7.09
CA GLY A 124 -0.68 -16.20 -8.33
C GLY A 124 -0.23 -14.74 -8.40
N THR A 125 -0.26 -14.02 -7.27
CA THR A 125 0.27 -12.65 -7.16
C THR A 125 1.76 -12.62 -7.48
N ALA A 126 2.58 -13.46 -6.84
CA ALA A 126 4.03 -13.54 -7.09
C ALA A 126 4.36 -13.88 -8.56
N LEU A 127 3.60 -14.80 -9.17
CA LEU A 127 3.76 -15.14 -10.59
C LEU A 127 3.52 -13.94 -11.51
N VAL A 128 2.50 -13.12 -11.23
CA VAL A 128 2.18 -11.95 -12.05
C VAL A 128 3.17 -10.82 -11.81
N GLU A 129 3.47 -10.52 -10.55
CA GLU A 129 4.27 -9.36 -10.17
C GLU A 129 5.75 -9.51 -10.51
N SER A 130 6.35 -10.68 -10.22
CA SER A 130 7.79 -10.88 -10.40
C SER A 130 8.15 -12.05 -11.32
N ASP A 131 7.18 -12.88 -11.72
CA ASP A 131 7.43 -14.18 -12.36
C ASP A 131 8.29 -15.10 -11.49
N LEU A 132 8.06 -15.05 -10.17
CA LEU A 132 8.84 -15.76 -9.14
C LEU A 132 10.33 -15.38 -9.09
N ALA A 133 10.68 -14.20 -9.58
CA ALA A 133 12.05 -13.71 -9.61
C ALA A 133 12.15 -12.38 -8.84
N PRO A 134 12.43 -12.42 -7.52
CA PRO A 134 12.52 -11.24 -6.68
C PRO A 134 13.54 -10.24 -7.22
N ARG A 135 13.11 -8.99 -7.38
CA ARG A 135 13.93 -7.89 -7.92
C ARG A 135 13.33 -6.54 -7.54
N PHE A 136 14.10 -5.49 -7.78
CA PHE A 136 13.54 -4.15 -7.89
C PHE A 136 12.85 -3.98 -9.24
N GLN A 137 11.72 -3.28 -9.29
CA GLN A 137 10.99 -3.11 -10.53
C GLN A 137 11.79 -2.35 -11.60
N SER A 138 11.74 -2.82 -12.84
CA SER A 138 12.44 -2.19 -13.96
C SER A 138 11.74 -0.94 -14.52
N SER A 139 10.48 -0.71 -14.13
CA SER A 139 9.70 0.46 -14.53
C SER A 139 9.98 1.67 -13.64
N ARG A 140 9.33 2.82 -13.90
CA ARG A 140 9.52 4.06 -13.13
C ARG A 140 9.01 4.00 -11.68
N GLY A 141 8.40 2.92 -11.21
CA GLY A 141 7.97 2.78 -9.83
C GLY A 141 9.10 2.32 -8.89
N ASP A 142 8.75 2.00 -7.64
CA ASP A 142 9.68 1.74 -6.52
C ASP A 142 9.48 0.40 -5.81
N ALA A 143 8.81 -0.54 -6.48
CA ALA A 143 8.43 -1.83 -5.93
C ALA A 143 9.60 -2.82 -5.88
N ILE A 144 9.59 -3.69 -4.86
CA ILE A 144 10.68 -4.63 -4.58
C ILE A 144 10.18 -6.04 -4.21
N GLY A 145 11.06 -7.03 -4.34
CA GLY A 145 10.84 -8.39 -3.85
C GLY A 145 9.86 -9.22 -4.68
N LEU A 146 9.55 -10.42 -4.17
CA LEU A 146 8.75 -11.43 -4.85
C LEU A 146 7.35 -10.95 -5.25
N PHE A 147 6.76 -10.05 -4.45
CA PHE A 147 5.41 -9.54 -4.66
C PHE A 147 5.36 -8.12 -5.22
N GLN A 148 6.51 -7.52 -5.54
CA GLN A 148 6.62 -6.13 -5.99
C GLN A 148 5.83 -5.19 -5.05
N VAL A 149 6.18 -5.20 -3.76
CA VAL A 149 5.60 -4.28 -2.78
C VAL A 149 6.20 -2.89 -3.01
N GLU A 150 5.36 -1.89 -3.28
CA GLU A 150 5.77 -0.48 -3.42
C GLU A 150 6.18 0.14 -2.08
N TYR A 151 7.10 1.10 -2.11
CA TYR A 151 7.61 1.74 -0.89
C TYR A 151 6.51 2.40 -0.05
N GLY A 152 5.58 3.10 -0.71
CA GLY A 152 4.43 3.70 -0.03
C GLY A 152 3.51 2.67 0.63
N THR A 153 3.36 1.49 0.01
CA THR A 153 2.58 0.38 0.59
C THR A 153 3.31 -0.21 1.79
N PHE A 154 4.62 -0.44 1.70
CA PHE A 154 5.44 -0.88 2.83
C PHE A 154 5.28 0.06 4.02
N ARG A 155 5.44 1.37 3.81
CA ARG A 155 5.29 2.38 4.86
C ARG A 155 3.89 2.40 5.46
N ASP A 156 2.85 2.39 4.62
CA ASP A 156 1.47 2.38 5.11
C ASP A 156 1.16 1.13 5.94
N LEU A 157 1.64 -0.03 5.51
CA LEU A 157 1.48 -1.25 6.30
C LEU A 157 2.31 -1.22 7.57
N TRP A 158 3.59 -0.85 7.51
CA TRP A 158 4.50 -0.89 8.66
C TRP A 158 4.17 0.18 9.70
N ASP A 159 4.06 1.44 9.27
CA ASP A 159 3.92 2.61 10.15
C ASP A 159 2.48 2.84 10.61
N ARG A 160 1.49 2.30 9.90
CA ARG A 160 0.06 2.50 10.20
C ARG A 160 -0.68 1.19 10.49
N SER A 161 -0.80 0.27 9.53
CA SER A 161 -1.64 -0.91 9.75
C SER A 161 -1.07 -1.85 10.82
N ILE A 162 0.11 -2.43 10.58
CA ILE A 162 0.75 -3.42 11.45
C ILE A 162 1.07 -2.79 12.81
N LYS A 163 1.65 -1.59 12.84
CA LYS A 163 1.99 -0.91 14.10
C LYS A 163 0.81 -0.71 15.04
N TYR A 164 -0.34 -0.26 14.54
CA TYR A 164 -1.46 0.10 15.42
C TYR A 164 -2.52 -0.99 15.55
N LYS A 165 -2.73 -1.81 14.51
CA LYS A 165 -3.76 -2.87 14.51
C LYS A 165 -3.21 -4.23 14.93
N HIS A 166 -1.92 -4.49 14.70
CA HIS A 166 -1.29 -5.80 14.90
C HIS A 166 0.02 -5.69 15.70
N PRO A 167 -0.02 -5.15 16.94
CA PRO A 167 1.20 -4.92 17.73
C PRO A 167 1.96 -6.22 18.07
N LYS A 168 1.25 -7.35 18.21
CA LYS A 168 1.86 -8.67 18.46
C LYS A 168 2.62 -9.16 17.22
N LEU A 169 1.99 -9.08 16.04
CA LEU A 169 2.65 -9.34 14.77
C LEU A 169 3.86 -8.44 14.57
N ARG A 170 3.77 -7.13 14.85
CA ARG A 170 4.92 -6.22 14.73
C ARG A 170 6.10 -6.69 15.56
N ALA A 171 5.87 -7.00 16.84
CA ALA A 171 6.91 -7.49 17.73
C ALA A 171 7.51 -8.82 17.23
N ALA A 172 6.67 -9.74 16.73
CA ALA A 172 7.13 -10.99 16.14
C ALA A 172 7.99 -10.76 14.90
N ILE A 173 7.56 -9.86 14.00
CA ILE A 173 8.30 -9.53 12.77
C ILE A 173 9.69 -8.98 13.12
N ILE A 174 9.77 -8.05 14.07
CA ILE A 174 11.07 -7.47 14.49
C ILE A 174 11.99 -8.54 15.07
N ARG A 175 11.46 -9.43 15.91
CA ARG A 175 12.25 -10.51 16.52
C ARG A 175 12.79 -11.47 15.47
N GLU A 176 11.99 -11.82 14.47
CA GLU A 176 12.35 -12.81 13.45
C GLU A 176 13.24 -12.23 12.35
N PHE A 177 12.92 -11.01 11.88
CA PHE A 177 13.49 -10.45 10.66
C PHE A 177 14.29 -9.15 10.88
N GLY A 178 14.20 -8.51 12.05
CA GLY A 178 14.84 -7.22 12.32
C GLY A 178 16.34 -7.25 12.54
N GLY A 179 16.91 -8.46 12.71
CA GLY A 179 18.34 -8.66 12.95
C GLY A 179 18.88 -7.79 14.09
N GLY A 180 20.12 -7.33 13.97
CA GLY A 180 20.76 -6.46 14.97
C GLY A 180 20.20 -5.03 15.04
N ARG A 181 19.37 -4.60 14.07
CA ARG A 181 18.81 -3.25 14.02
C ARG A 181 17.60 -3.07 14.93
N GLY A 182 16.87 -4.16 15.20
CA GLY A 182 15.62 -4.10 15.97
C GLY A 182 14.46 -3.41 15.23
N ASP A 183 14.53 -3.28 13.91
CA ASP A 183 13.45 -2.80 13.06
C ASP A 183 13.55 -3.39 11.64
N ILE A 184 12.52 -3.18 10.83
CA ILE A 184 12.44 -3.63 9.44
C ILE A 184 12.64 -2.47 8.48
N GLU A 185 13.53 -2.67 7.52
CA GLU A 185 13.77 -1.77 6.40
C GLU A 185 13.10 -2.29 5.13
N PHE A 186 12.87 -1.41 4.16
CA PHE A 186 12.21 -1.79 2.90
C PHE A 186 13.00 -2.84 2.12
N GLU A 187 14.34 -2.76 2.17
CA GLU A 187 15.24 -3.74 1.55
C GLU A 187 15.07 -5.16 2.12
N ASP A 188 14.58 -5.32 3.36
CA ASP A 188 14.41 -6.64 3.96
C ASP A 188 13.37 -7.48 3.20
N LEU A 189 12.40 -6.84 2.53
CA LEU A 189 11.42 -7.49 1.64
C LEU A 189 12.08 -8.07 0.37
N GLN A 190 13.27 -7.59 -0.01
CA GLN A 190 14.05 -8.16 -1.11
C GLN A 190 14.88 -9.36 -0.66
N ASN A 191 15.33 -9.34 0.59
CA ASN A 191 16.25 -10.34 1.14
C ASN A 191 15.52 -11.55 1.74
N SER A 192 14.24 -11.41 2.10
CA SER A 192 13.40 -12.47 2.65
C SER A 192 12.08 -12.59 1.90
N ASP A 193 11.91 -13.69 1.15
CA ASP A 193 10.66 -14.00 0.45
C ASP A 193 9.50 -14.22 1.43
N GLU A 194 9.78 -14.78 2.61
CA GLU A 194 8.81 -14.96 3.68
C GLU A 194 8.32 -13.61 4.22
N LEU A 195 9.24 -12.68 4.53
CA LEU A 195 8.86 -11.33 4.98
C LEU A 195 8.08 -10.59 3.90
N CYS A 196 8.52 -10.69 2.64
CA CYS A 196 7.80 -10.13 1.51
C CYS A 196 6.36 -10.68 1.42
N ALA A 197 6.19 -11.99 1.62
CA ALA A 197 4.89 -12.65 1.68
C ALA A 197 4.05 -12.20 2.89
N VAL A 198 4.65 -11.93 4.05
CA VAL A 198 3.94 -11.35 5.21
C VAL A 198 3.31 -10.01 4.83
N PHE A 199 4.08 -9.10 4.23
CA PHE A 199 3.57 -7.79 3.80
C PHE A 199 2.49 -7.93 2.71
N ALA A 200 2.69 -8.82 1.73
CA ALA A 200 1.68 -9.08 0.71
C ALA A 200 0.37 -9.66 1.30
N ARG A 201 0.47 -10.57 2.27
CA ARG A 201 -0.70 -11.14 2.96
C ARG A 201 -1.41 -10.08 3.79
N MET A 202 -0.67 -9.23 4.49
CA MET A 202 -1.23 -8.13 5.29
C MET A 202 -1.91 -7.07 4.42
N LYS A 203 -1.40 -6.80 3.21
CA LYS A 203 -2.09 -5.94 2.22
C LYS A 203 -3.49 -6.48 1.91
N TYR A 204 -3.62 -7.79 1.67
CA TYR A 204 -4.94 -8.39 1.45
C TYR A 204 -5.81 -8.39 2.71
N ALA A 205 -5.21 -8.53 3.91
CA ALA A 205 -5.94 -8.52 5.18
C ALA A 205 -6.57 -7.15 5.53
N GLU A 206 -6.13 -6.06 4.89
CA GLU A 206 -6.78 -4.75 5.03
C GLU A 206 -8.21 -4.73 4.45
N PHE A 207 -8.61 -5.74 3.67
CA PHE A 207 -9.91 -5.83 3.04
C PHE A 207 -10.76 -6.95 3.67
N PRO A 208 -12.05 -6.69 4.00
CA PRO A 208 -12.91 -7.67 4.64
C PRO A 208 -13.47 -8.74 3.69
N ASP A 209 -13.35 -8.54 2.37
CA ASP A 209 -13.84 -9.48 1.36
C ASP A 209 -13.16 -10.85 1.50
N LYS A 210 -13.96 -11.92 1.53
CA LYS A 210 -13.46 -13.30 1.59
C LYS A 210 -12.63 -13.65 0.35
N ILE A 211 -11.50 -14.33 0.54
CA ILE A 211 -10.66 -14.82 -0.56
C ILE A 211 -11.45 -15.89 -1.35
N PRO A 212 -11.60 -15.74 -2.68
CA PRO A 212 -12.33 -16.70 -3.49
C PRO A 212 -11.64 -18.08 -3.59
N ARG A 213 -12.46 -19.13 -3.70
CA ARG A 213 -12.00 -20.52 -3.80
C ARG A 213 -11.53 -20.90 -5.21
N ASP A 214 -12.16 -20.33 -6.23
CA ASP A 214 -11.83 -20.61 -7.61
C ASP A 214 -10.76 -19.66 -8.15
N MET A 215 -10.11 -20.06 -9.24
CA MET A 215 -9.01 -19.30 -9.82
C MET A 215 -9.45 -17.99 -10.46
N ALA A 216 -10.64 -17.95 -11.07
CA ALA A 216 -11.15 -16.74 -11.72
C ALA A 216 -11.48 -15.67 -10.66
N GLY A 217 -12.18 -16.07 -9.59
CA GLY A 217 -12.45 -15.21 -8.44
C GLY A 217 -11.17 -14.64 -7.83
N ARG A 218 -10.12 -15.44 -7.65
CA ARG A 218 -8.82 -14.93 -7.16
C ARG A 218 -8.15 -13.96 -8.14
N ALA A 219 -8.28 -14.17 -9.44
CA ALA A 219 -7.74 -13.23 -10.43
C ALA A 219 -8.43 -11.86 -10.32
N SER A 220 -9.76 -11.83 -10.21
CA SER A 220 -10.52 -10.60 -9.98
C SER A 220 -10.22 -9.97 -8.61
N TYR A 221 -10.02 -10.80 -7.57
CA TYR A 221 -9.63 -10.35 -6.23
C TYR A 221 -8.25 -9.67 -6.24
N TYR A 222 -7.26 -10.30 -6.89
CA TYR A 222 -5.93 -9.71 -7.12
C TYR A 222 -6.03 -8.38 -7.87
N LYS A 223 -6.83 -8.32 -8.95
CA LYS A 223 -7.01 -7.10 -9.73
C LYS A 223 -7.63 -5.98 -8.89
N LYS A 224 -8.63 -6.30 -8.08
CA LYS A 224 -9.34 -5.36 -7.22
C LYS A 224 -8.44 -4.79 -6.11
N PHE A 225 -7.71 -5.66 -5.40
CA PHE A 225 -7.09 -5.30 -4.12
C PHE A 225 -5.56 -5.16 -4.14
N TYR A 226 -4.87 -5.81 -5.08
CA TYR A 226 -3.41 -5.77 -5.14
C TYR A 226 -2.89 -4.86 -6.25
N ASN A 227 -3.33 -5.12 -7.49
CA ASN A 227 -2.91 -4.36 -8.67
C ASN A 227 -3.65 -3.03 -8.84
N THR A 228 -4.86 -2.94 -8.29
CA THR A 228 -5.83 -1.84 -8.44
C THR A 228 -6.42 -1.73 -9.86
N LYS A 229 -7.53 -0.98 -9.97
CA LYS A 229 -8.21 -0.69 -11.25
C LYS A 229 -7.26 -0.08 -12.30
N TYR A 230 -6.30 0.74 -11.86
CA TYR A 230 -5.38 1.46 -12.73
C TYR A 230 -4.06 0.71 -13.00
N GLY A 231 -3.81 -0.40 -12.30
CA GLY A 231 -2.61 -1.20 -12.55
C GLY A 231 -2.66 -1.87 -13.93
N ALA A 232 -1.47 -2.16 -14.48
CA ALA A 232 -1.34 -2.67 -15.85
C ALA A 232 -1.73 -4.16 -15.98
N ALA A 233 -1.74 -4.93 -14.89
CA ALA A 233 -1.97 -6.36 -14.96
C ALA A 233 -3.44 -6.67 -15.28
N LYS A 234 -3.67 -7.68 -16.12
CA LYS A 234 -5.00 -8.17 -16.48
C LYS A 234 -5.29 -9.48 -15.73
N GLU A 235 -6.56 -9.72 -15.42
CA GLU A 235 -7.01 -10.97 -14.81
C GLU A 235 -6.61 -12.20 -15.66
N SER A 236 -6.62 -12.06 -16.99
CA SER A 236 -6.18 -13.12 -17.91
C SER A 236 -4.70 -13.48 -17.75
N ALA A 237 -3.83 -12.51 -17.46
CA ALA A 237 -2.40 -12.76 -17.23
C ALA A 237 -2.17 -13.59 -15.97
N TYR A 238 -2.95 -13.32 -14.90
CA TYR A 238 -2.95 -14.10 -13.68
C TYR A 238 -3.31 -15.56 -13.95
N ILE A 239 -4.41 -15.80 -14.67
CA ILE A 239 -4.88 -17.15 -14.98
C ILE A 239 -3.85 -17.89 -15.85
N ALA A 240 -3.32 -17.25 -16.89
CA ALA A 240 -2.35 -17.86 -17.80
C ALA A 240 -1.07 -18.29 -17.07
N LYS A 241 -0.47 -17.40 -16.28
CA LYS A 241 0.75 -17.69 -15.51
C LYS A 241 0.52 -18.80 -14.49
N LYS A 242 -0.63 -18.78 -13.80
CA LYS A 242 -0.97 -19.82 -12.82
C LYS A 242 -1.15 -21.19 -13.47
N LYS A 243 -1.83 -21.27 -14.62
CA LYS A 243 -1.96 -22.52 -15.38
C LYS A 243 -0.59 -23.06 -15.83
N GLY A 244 0.27 -22.19 -16.37
CA GLY A 244 1.62 -22.58 -16.79
C GLY A 244 2.53 -23.03 -15.63
N ALA A 245 2.34 -22.49 -14.43
CA ALA A 245 3.06 -22.97 -13.23
C ALA A 245 2.56 -24.35 -12.77
N LEU A 246 1.25 -24.61 -12.86
CA LEU A 246 0.67 -25.89 -12.48
C LEU A 246 1.05 -27.02 -13.44
N SER A 247 1.12 -26.75 -14.75
CA SER A 247 1.51 -27.76 -15.75
C SER A 247 2.96 -28.22 -15.59
N ARG A 248 3.87 -27.33 -15.19
CA ARG A 248 5.29 -27.66 -14.92
C ARG A 248 5.53 -28.46 -13.63
N ARG A 249 4.49 -28.71 -12.83
CA ARG A 249 4.58 -29.56 -11.63
C ARG A 249 4.16 -31.01 -11.90
N SER A 250 3.45 -31.24 -13.00
CA SER A 250 2.97 -32.57 -13.41
C SER A 250 3.94 -33.29 -14.35
N GLU A 251 5.05 -32.63 -14.70
CA GLU A 251 6.21 -33.17 -15.43
C GLU A 251 7.32 -33.44 -14.42
#